data_AF-A0A379WYG9-F1
#
_entry.id   AF-A0A379WYG9-F1
#
_cell.length_a   1.000
_cell.length_b   1.000
_cell.length_c   1.000
_cell.angle_alpha   90.00
_cell.angle_beta   90.00
_cell.angle_gamma   90.00
#
_symmetry.space_group_name_H-M   'P 1'
#
loop_
_entity.id
_entity.type
_entity.pdbx_description
1 polymer ?
#
loop_
_entity_poly.entity_id
_entity_poly.type
_entity_poly.pdbx_seq_one_letter_code
_entity_poly.pdbx_strand_id
1 'polypeptide(L)'
;MAYILHGALGGMMDVAFWYHFAILFEALFILTAVDAGTRAARFMLQDLLGVVSPGLKRTDSLPANLLATALCVLAWGYFLHQGVVDPLGGINTLWPLFGIANQMLAGHGADALRRGTVQNEASALCVGRGWCQRPWLLICTLTAGWQKAFSPDAKIGFLAIANKFQADDRQRQYSAAVHRIAARAVGIQ
;
A
#
# COMPACT_ATOMS: atom_id res chain seq x y z
N MET A 1 21.24 -3.99 7.67
CA MET A 1 21.55 -4.97 6.61
C MET A 1 23.04 -5.10 6.31
N ALA A 2 23.83 -4.02 6.27
CA ALA A 2 25.27 -4.08 5.97
C ALA A 2 26.12 -4.95 6.93
N TYR A 3 25.89 -4.88 8.25
CA TYR A 3 26.64 -5.70 9.24
C TYR A 3 26.35 -7.21 9.13
N ILE A 4 25.14 -7.60 8.70
CA ILE A 4 24.72 -9.00 8.57
C ILE A 4 25.37 -9.64 7.33
N LEU A 5 25.45 -8.89 6.22
CA LEU A 5 26.12 -9.33 5.00
C LEU A 5 27.65 -9.41 5.16
N HIS A 6 28.25 -8.45 5.87
CA HIS A 6 29.68 -8.47 6.19
C HIS A 6 30.08 -9.67 7.07
N GLY A 7 29.21 -10.06 8.03
CA GLY A 7 29.41 -11.24 8.86
C GLY A 7 29.22 -12.57 8.13
N ALA A 8 28.34 -12.63 7.12
CA ALA A 8 28.04 -13.87 6.39
C ALA A 8 29.04 -14.20 5.26
N LEU A 9 29.77 -13.20 4.73
CA LEU A 9 30.70 -13.36 3.59
C LEU A 9 32.17 -13.09 3.93
N GLY A 10 32.54 -13.24 5.21
CA GLY A 10 33.92 -13.51 5.61
C GLY A 10 34.92 -12.35 5.46
N GLY A 11 34.54 -11.11 5.76
CA GLY A 11 35.50 -10.02 6.04
C GLY A 11 36.49 -9.63 4.93
N MET A 12 36.34 -10.14 3.69
CA MET A 12 37.27 -9.90 2.59
C MET A 12 37.03 -8.57 1.84
N MET A 13 36.01 -7.78 2.21
CA MET A 13 35.60 -6.60 1.44
C MET A 13 35.09 -5.48 2.37
N ASP A 14 35.60 -4.26 2.17
CA ASP A 14 35.37 -3.11 3.04
C ASP A 14 33.88 -2.86 3.32
N VAL A 15 33.55 -2.56 4.58
CA VAL A 15 32.18 -2.24 5.03
C VAL A 15 31.54 -1.14 4.17
N ALA A 16 32.35 -0.23 3.62
CA ALA A 16 31.92 0.84 2.72
C ALA A 16 31.33 0.32 1.40
N PHE A 17 31.87 -0.76 0.82
CA PHE A 17 31.31 -1.40 -0.38
C PHE A 17 29.93 -2.00 -0.10
N TRP A 18 29.82 -2.77 1.00
CA TRP A 18 28.55 -3.39 1.39
C TRP A 18 27.47 -2.37 1.75
N TYR A 19 27.87 -1.21 2.28
CA TYR A 19 26.98 -0.09 2.54
C TYR A 19 26.43 0.51 1.23
N HIS A 20 27.31 0.79 0.25
CA HIS A 20 26.89 1.28 -1.07
C HIS A 20 26.02 0.26 -1.81
N PHE A 21 26.40 -1.01 -1.79
CA PHE A 21 25.62 -2.07 -2.42
C PHE A 21 24.21 -2.17 -1.82
N ALA A 22 24.07 -2.11 -0.50
CA ALA A 22 22.77 -2.16 0.17
C ALA A 22 21.86 -0.98 -0.22
N ILE A 23 22.41 0.24 -0.25
CA ILE A 23 21.65 1.43 -0.64
C ILE A 23 21.25 1.39 -2.12
N LEU A 24 22.16 0.99 -3.02
CA LEU A 24 21.86 0.87 -4.45
C LEU A 24 20.81 -0.20 -4.74
N PHE A 25 20.90 -1.34 -4.05
CA PHE A 25 19.93 -2.43 -4.18
C PHE A 25 18.54 -2.00 -3.69
N GLU A 26 18.47 -1.36 -2.52
CA GLU A 26 17.21 -0.86 -1.97
C GLU A 26 16.60 0.23 -2.87
N ALA A 27 17.42 1.16 -3.37
CA ALA A 27 16.98 2.19 -4.31
C ALA A 27 16.45 1.58 -5.62
N LEU A 28 17.11 0.57 -6.18
CA LEU A 28 16.66 -0.10 -7.40
C LEU A 28 15.33 -0.82 -7.19
N PHE A 29 15.16 -1.49 -6.05
CA PHE A 29 13.90 -2.15 -5.68
C PHE A 29 12.76 -1.13 -5.57
N ILE A 30 12.98 -0.02 -4.85
CA ILE A 30 11.98 1.05 -4.69
C ILE A 30 11.65 1.67 -6.05
N LEU A 31 12.67 2.01 -6.85
CA LEU A 31 12.47 2.63 -8.16
C LEU A 31 11.69 1.73 -9.12
N THR A 32 12.01 0.44 -9.14
CA THR A 32 11.29 -0.55 -9.95
C THR A 32 9.84 -0.70 -9.50
N ALA A 33 9.60 -0.77 -8.18
CA ALA A 33 8.27 -0.86 -7.62
C ALA A 33 7.43 0.40 -7.93
N VAL A 34 8.02 1.59 -7.83
CA VAL A 34 7.39 2.86 -8.17
C VAL A 34 7.12 2.99 -9.67
N ASP A 35 8.04 2.59 -10.54
CA ASP A 35 7.82 2.62 -11.99
C ASP A 35 6.65 1.72 -12.42
N ALA A 36 6.68 0.46 -11.97
CA ALA A 36 5.60 -0.48 -12.24
C ALA A 36 4.27 0.00 -11.60
N GLY A 37 4.33 0.52 -10.37
CA GLY A 37 3.19 1.01 -9.62
C GLY A 37 2.53 2.24 -10.23
N THR A 38 3.30 3.23 -10.69
CA THR A 38 2.76 4.45 -11.33
C THR A 38 2.09 4.14 -12.67
N ARG A 39 2.64 3.20 -13.43
CA ARG A 39 2.01 2.70 -14.67
C ARG A 39 0.69 1.99 -14.37
N ALA A 40 0.65 1.08 -13.40
CA ALA A 40 -0.58 0.42 -12.98
C ALA A 40 -1.61 1.42 -12.42
N ALA A 41 -1.19 2.37 -11.60
CA ALA A 41 -2.05 3.41 -11.02
C ALA A 41 -2.70 4.27 -12.09
N ARG A 42 -1.96 4.67 -13.14
CA ARG A 42 -2.54 5.41 -14.28
C ARG A 42 -3.65 4.61 -14.95
N PHE A 43 -3.42 3.32 -15.21
CA PHE A 43 -4.44 2.45 -15.81
C PHE A 43 -5.67 2.30 -14.91
N MET A 44 -5.48 2.04 -13.61
CA MET A 44 -6.60 1.92 -12.67
C MET A 44 -7.38 3.22 -12.52
N LEU A 45 -6.69 4.37 -12.50
CA LEU A 45 -7.32 5.68 -12.41
C LEU A 45 -8.09 6.02 -13.69
N GLN A 46 -7.56 5.68 -14.87
CA GLN A 46 -8.26 5.85 -16.14
C GLN A 46 -9.50 4.96 -16.24
N ASP A 47 -9.44 3.73 -15.72
CA ASP A 47 -10.60 2.84 -15.67
C ASP A 47 -11.69 3.41 -14.75
N LEU A 48 -11.31 3.93 -13.57
CA LEU A 48 -12.22 4.60 -12.65
C LEU A 48 -12.84 5.87 -13.23
N LEU A 49 -12.04 6.73 -13.87
CA LEU A 49 -12.53 7.94 -14.55
C LEU A 49 -13.44 7.59 -15.73
N GLY A 50 -13.18 6.46 -16.40
CA GLY A 50 -14.03 5.92 -17.47
C GLY A 50 -15.41 5.47 -17.00
N VAL A 51 -15.59 5.13 -15.71
CA VAL A 51 -16.91 4.85 -15.11
C VAL A 51 -17.74 6.12 -14.94
N VAL A 52 -17.10 7.24 -14.60
CA VAL A 52 -17.77 8.54 -14.40
C VAL A 52 -18.08 9.22 -15.72
N SER A 53 -17.21 9.09 -16.73
CA SER A 53 -17.43 9.64 -18.06
C SER A 53 -16.82 8.76 -19.16
N PRO A 54 -17.61 8.29 -20.14
CA PRO A 54 -17.12 7.47 -21.25
C PRO A 54 -16.05 8.18 -22.10
N GLY A 55 -16.03 9.52 -22.11
CA GLY A 55 -15.04 10.31 -22.85
C GLY A 55 -13.64 10.28 -22.25
N LEU A 56 -13.53 10.08 -20.93
CA LEU A 56 -12.27 9.97 -20.19
C LEU A 56 -11.63 8.58 -20.27
N LYS A 57 -12.38 7.59 -20.78
CA LYS A 57 -11.89 6.23 -21.05
C LYS A 57 -10.99 6.14 -22.30
N ARG A 58 -11.02 7.15 -23.19
CA ARG A 58 -10.24 7.15 -24.43
C ARG A 58 -8.77 7.48 -24.15
N THR A 59 -7.94 6.43 -24.10
CA THR A 59 -6.47 6.51 -23.96
C THR A 59 -5.79 7.28 -25.09
N ASP A 60 -6.45 7.48 -26.23
CA ASP A 60 -5.93 8.24 -27.37
C ASP A 60 -6.02 9.77 -27.19
N SER A 61 -6.76 10.23 -26.18
CA SER A 61 -6.90 11.67 -25.94
C SER A 61 -5.80 12.18 -25.02
N LEU A 62 -4.89 13.00 -25.58
CA LEU A 62 -3.87 13.74 -24.83
C LEU A 62 -4.39 14.43 -23.56
N PRO A 63 -5.54 15.15 -23.56
CA PRO A 63 -6.02 15.83 -22.36
C PRO A 63 -6.46 14.86 -21.26
N ALA A 64 -7.10 13.73 -21.58
CA ALA A 64 -7.50 12.74 -20.58
C ALA A 64 -6.27 12.05 -19.97
N ASN A 65 -5.26 11.76 -20.79
CA ASN A 65 -4.02 11.12 -20.34
C ASN A 65 -3.19 12.07 -19.45
N LEU A 66 -3.14 13.35 -19.79
CA LEU A 66 -2.47 14.37 -18.98
C LEU A 66 -3.18 14.58 -17.64
N LEU A 67 -4.51 14.64 -17.63
CA LEU A 67 -5.31 14.76 -16.41
C LEU A 67 -5.15 13.53 -15.50
N ALA A 68 -5.24 12.32 -16.05
CA ALA A 68 -4.99 11.09 -15.31
C ALA A 68 -3.56 11.05 -14.72
N THR A 69 -2.56 11.51 -15.48
CA THR A 69 -1.18 11.56 -15.00
C THR A 69 -1.00 12.61 -13.90
N ALA A 70 -1.58 13.80 -14.05
CA ALA A 70 -1.53 14.85 -13.03
C ALA A 70 -2.18 14.38 -11.71
N LEU A 71 -3.36 13.77 -11.79
CA LEU A 71 -4.04 13.19 -10.63
C LEU A 71 -3.23 12.05 -10.00
N CYS A 72 -2.62 11.19 -10.81
CA CYS A 72 -1.76 10.11 -10.32
C CYS A 72 -0.53 10.66 -9.57
N VAL A 73 0.13 11.70 -10.10
CA VAL A 73 1.30 12.34 -9.45
C VAL A 73 0.89 13.03 -8.15
N LEU A 74 -0.25 13.74 -8.15
CA LEU A 74 -0.78 14.38 -6.95
C LEU A 74 -1.15 13.35 -5.87
N ALA A 75 -1.73 12.21 -6.25
CA ALA A 75 -2.04 11.13 -5.32
C ALA A 75 -0.77 10.54 -4.68
N TRP A 76 0.30 10.32 -5.47
CA TRP A 76 1.59 9.89 -4.94
C TRP A 76 2.23 10.95 -4.04
N GLY A 77 2.17 12.22 -4.42
CA GLY A 77 2.64 13.34 -3.60
C GLY A 77 1.90 13.43 -2.26
N TYR A 78 0.58 13.19 -2.27
CA TYR A 78 -0.22 13.12 -1.05
C TYR A 78 0.17 11.92 -0.18
N PHE A 79 0.41 10.74 -0.76
CA PHE A 79 0.88 9.59 0.00
C PHE A 79 2.25 9.83 0.64
N LEU A 80 3.18 10.50 -0.04
CA LEU A 80 4.47 10.90 0.55
C LEU A 80 4.27 11.90 1.69
N HIS A 81 3.43 12.91 1.49
CA HIS A 81 3.11 13.89 2.53
C HIS A 81 2.49 13.22 3.77
N GLN A 82 1.51 12.33 3.59
CA GLN A 82 0.90 11.58 4.69
C GLN A 82 1.89 10.62 5.36
N GLY A 83 2.79 10.01 4.58
CA GLY A 83 3.85 9.15 5.12
C GLY A 83 4.85 9.88 6.03
N VAL A 84 5.06 11.19 5.82
CA VAL A 84 6.00 12.02 6.59
C VAL A 84 5.32 12.77 7.73
N VAL A 85 4.11 13.29 7.50
CA VAL A 85 3.43 14.20 8.44
C VAL A 85 2.61 13.46 9.48
N ASP A 86 2.13 12.25 9.21
CA ASP A 86 1.27 11.51 10.14
C ASP A 86 2.09 10.74 11.21
N PRO A 87 2.08 11.19 12.48
CA PRO A 87 2.89 10.58 13.54
C PRO A 87 2.37 9.23 14.02
N LEU A 88 1.15 8.82 13.60
CA LEU A 88 0.45 7.66 14.15
C LEU A 88 0.41 6.44 13.22
N GLY A 89 1.11 6.49 12.09
CA GLY A 89 1.45 5.29 11.34
C GLY A 89 1.08 5.28 9.87
N GLY A 90 1.33 6.37 9.13
CA GLY A 90 1.24 6.37 7.66
C GLY A 90 2.06 5.23 7.05
N ILE A 91 3.38 5.18 7.31
CA ILE A 91 4.25 4.09 6.81
C ILE A 91 3.88 2.73 7.41
N ASN A 92 3.54 2.67 8.70
CA ASN A 92 3.24 1.41 9.42
C ASN A 92 1.93 0.75 8.97
N THR A 93 0.98 1.52 8.43
CA THR A 93 -0.27 1.00 7.85
C THR A 93 -0.12 0.68 6.36
N LEU A 94 0.64 1.51 5.62
CA LEU A 94 0.94 1.32 4.20
C LEU A 94 1.74 0.04 3.93
N TRP A 95 2.69 -0.32 4.80
CA TRP A 95 3.51 -1.52 4.63
C TRP A 95 2.70 -2.82 4.57
N PRO A 96 1.84 -3.12 5.55
CA PRO A 96 1.01 -4.32 5.48
C PRO A 96 -0.15 -4.19 4.47
N LEU A 97 -0.46 -3.01 3.94
CA LEU A 97 -1.34 -2.86 2.78
C LEU A 97 -0.64 -3.30 1.49
N PHE A 98 0.63 -2.91 1.31
CA PHE A 98 1.44 -3.33 0.18
C PHE A 98 1.62 -4.85 0.12
N GLY A 99 1.86 -5.49 1.27
CA GLY A 99 1.95 -6.95 1.36
C GLY A 99 0.67 -7.66 0.95
N ILE A 100 -0.50 -7.18 1.40
CA ILE A 100 -1.81 -7.77 1.04
C ILE A 100 -2.10 -7.54 -0.45
N ALA A 101 -1.86 -6.34 -0.97
CA ALA A 101 -2.07 -6.02 -2.39
C ALA A 101 -1.23 -6.91 -3.31
N ASN A 102 0.03 -7.17 -2.97
CA ASN A 102 0.90 -8.06 -3.74
C ASN A 102 0.41 -9.52 -3.71
N GLN A 103 -0.12 -9.99 -2.58
CA GLN A 103 -0.72 -11.33 -2.49
C GLN A 103 -2.00 -11.43 -3.32
N MET A 104 -2.82 -10.37 -3.36
CA MET A 104 -4.02 -10.31 -4.22
C MET A 104 -3.64 -10.28 -5.71
N LEU A 105 -2.63 -9.51 -6.09
CA LEU A 105 -2.12 -9.47 -7.47
C LEU A 105 -1.58 -10.83 -7.91
N ALA A 106 -0.84 -11.53 -7.04
CA ALA A 106 -0.37 -12.88 -7.30
C ALA A 106 -1.54 -13.87 -7.51
N GLY A 107 -2.62 -13.73 -6.74
CA GLY A 107 -3.86 -14.49 -6.93
C GLY A 107 -4.48 -14.25 -8.31
N HIS A 108 -4.69 -12.99 -8.70
CA HIS A 108 -5.28 -12.63 -9.99
C HIS A 108 -4.37 -12.96 -11.19
N GLY A 109 -3.05 -12.80 -11.05
CA GLY A 109 -2.08 -13.18 -12.07
C GLY A 109 -2.10 -14.68 -12.35
N ALA A 110 -2.23 -15.51 -11.31
CA ALA A 110 -2.41 -16.95 -11.45
C ALA A 110 -3.70 -17.33 -12.19
N ASP A 111 -4.78 -16.54 -12.05
CA ASP A 111 -6.03 -16.74 -12.79
C ASP A 111 -5.90 -16.36 -14.28
N ALA A 112 -5.22 -15.25 -14.58
CA ALA A 112 -4.97 -14.81 -15.94
C ALA A 112 -4.08 -15.81 -16.70
N LEU A 113 -3.00 -16.28 -16.06
CA LEU A 113 -2.09 -17.28 -16.65
C LEU A 113 -2.82 -18.61 -16.89
N ARG A 114 -3.68 -19.05 -15.96
CA ARG A 114 -4.50 -20.26 -16.14
C ARG A 114 -5.39 -20.14 -17.38
N ARG A 115 -6.13 -19.03 -17.51
CA ARG A 115 -7.00 -18.80 -18.69
C ARG A 115 -6.20 -18.86 -19.99
N GLY A 116 -5.02 -18.23 -20.03
CA GLY A 116 -4.12 -18.30 -21.19
C GLY A 116 -3.57 -19.70 -21.48
N THR A 117 -3.26 -20.49 -20.44
CA THR A 117 -2.78 -21.88 -20.63
C THR A 117 -3.87 -22.88 -20.98
N VAL A 118 -5.13 -22.64 -20.58
CA VAL A 118 -6.27 -23.53 -20.92
C VAL A 118 -6.68 -23.37 -22.39
N GLN A 119 -6.36 -22.25 -23.03
CA GLN A 119 -6.48 -22.09 -24.48
C GLN A 119 -5.41 -22.83 -25.28
N ASN A 120 -4.33 -23.29 -24.64
CA ASN A 120 -3.33 -24.17 -25.23
C ASN A 120 -3.57 -25.61 -24.74
N GLU A 121 -4.17 -26.46 -25.58
CA GLU A 121 -4.52 -27.86 -25.24
C GLU A 121 -3.33 -28.68 -24.70
N ALA A 122 -2.09 -28.33 -25.08
CA ALA A 122 -0.86 -29.00 -24.65
C ALA A 122 -0.47 -28.78 -23.17
N SER A 123 -1.08 -27.81 -22.46
CA SER A 123 -0.64 -27.40 -21.10
C SER A 123 -1.58 -27.84 -19.95
N ALA A 124 -2.68 -28.52 -20.27
CA ALA A 124 -3.72 -28.89 -19.30
C ALA A 124 -3.22 -29.75 -18.12
N LEU A 125 -2.14 -30.51 -18.32
CA LEU A 125 -1.55 -31.40 -17.31
C LEU A 125 -0.73 -30.67 -16.23
N CYS A 126 -0.24 -29.45 -16.49
CA CYS A 126 0.46 -28.63 -15.48
C CYS A 126 -0.50 -27.92 -14.50
N VAL A 127 -1.81 -27.95 -14.78
CA VAL A 127 -2.85 -27.25 -14.01
C VAL A 127 -3.07 -27.88 -12.63
N GLY A 128 -2.73 -29.17 -12.47
CA GLY A 128 -2.99 -29.97 -11.26
C GLY A 128 -2.33 -29.46 -9.97
N ARG A 129 -1.13 -28.85 -10.05
CA ARG A 129 -0.37 -28.46 -8.85
C ARG A 129 -0.78 -27.10 -8.27
N GLY A 130 -1.45 -26.24 -9.05
CA GLY A 130 -1.92 -24.94 -8.59
C GLY A 130 -3.22 -24.96 -7.78
N TRP A 131 -3.87 -26.11 -7.63
CA TRP A 131 -5.18 -26.22 -6.96
C TRP A 131 -5.12 -26.10 -5.44
N CYS A 132 -3.98 -26.36 -4.80
CA CYS A 132 -3.86 -26.22 -3.35
C CYS A 132 -3.42 -24.80 -2.95
N GLN A 133 -2.38 -24.27 -3.61
CA GLN A 133 -1.78 -22.98 -3.23
C GLN A 133 -2.70 -21.78 -3.50
N ARG A 134 -3.49 -21.82 -4.58
CA ARG A 134 -4.39 -20.71 -4.97
C ARG A 134 -5.52 -20.45 -3.96
N PRO A 135 -6.40 -21.42 -3.65
CA PRO A 135 -7.44 -21.20 -2.66
C PRO A 135 -6.84 -20.94 -1.29
N TRP A 136 -5.70 -21.56 -0.93
CA TRP A 136 -5.02 -21.26 0.33
C TRP A 136 -4.60 -19.80 0.45
N LEU A 137 -3.91 -19.25 -0.57
CA LEU A 137 -3.53 -17.84 -0.61
C LEU A 137 -4.75 -16.94 -0.57
N LEU A 138 -5.78 -17.21 -1.38
CA LEU A 138 -7.02 -16.41 -1.38
C LEU A 138 -7.71 -16.45 -0.03
N ILE A 139 -7.80 -17.62 0.63
CA ILE A 139 -8.37 -17.75 1.97
C ILE A 139 -7.57 -16.93 2.97
N CYS A 140 -6.24 -17.07 3.00
CA CYS A 140 -5.38 -16.30 3.91
C CYS A 140 -5.51 -14.79 3.66
N THR A 141 -5.47 -14.34 2.42
CA THR A 141 -5.52 -12.92 2.06
C THR A 141 -6.91 -12.31 2.31
N LEU A 142 -7.99 -13.03 1.99
CA LEU A 142 -9.36 -12.58 2.27
C LEU A 142 -9.65 -12.58 3.79
N THR A 143 -9.17 -13.58 4.52
CA THR A 143 -9.31 -13.64 5.99
C THR A 143 -8.53 -12.50 6.65
N ALA A 144 -7.29 -12.24 6.22
CA ALA A 144 -6.50 -11.12 6.71
C ALA A 144 -7.12 -9.76 6.34
N GLY A 145 -7.68 -9.64 5.13
CA GLY A 145 -8.42 -8.45 4.68
C GLY A 145 -9.66 -8.20 5.54
N TRP A 146 -10.43 -9.25 5.82
CA TRP A 146 -11.61 -9.19 6.70
C TRP A 146 -11.25 -8.77 8.13
N GLN A 147 -10.19 -9.36 8.69
CA GLN A 147 -9.67 -8.98 10.01
C GLN A 147 -9.20 -7.52 10.03
N LYS A 148 -8.50 -7.04 9.00
CA LYS A 148 -8.12 -5.63 8.92
C LYS A 148 -9.29 -4.67 8.76
N ALA A 149 -10.36 -5.09 8.10
CA ALA A 149 -11.55 -4.26 7.92
C ALA A 149 -12.38 -4.17 9.21
N PHE A 150 -12.65 -5.31 9.86
CA PHE A 150 -13.68 -5.43 10.89
C PHE A 150 -13.18 -5.87 12.28
N SER A 151 -11.88 -6.07 12.48
CA SER A 151 -11.38 -6.46 13.81
C SER A 151 -11.66 -5.36 14.85
N PRO A 152 -12.23 -5.71 16.02
CA PRO A 152 -12.47 -4.77 17.12
C PRO A 152 -11.18 -4.30 17.82
N ASP A 153 -10.04 -4.96 17.56
CA ASP A 153 -8.75 -4.55 18.12
C ASP A 153 -8.15 -3.38 17.30
N ALA A 154 -7.92 -2.24 17.96
CA ALA A 154 -7.31 -1.05 17.37
C ALA A 154 -5.86 -1.26 16.90
N LYS A 155 -5.23 -2.40 17.20
CA LYS A 155 -3.92 -2.75 16.61
C LYS A 155 -4.04 -3.38 15.22
N ILE A 156 -5.23 -3.83 14.83
CA ILE A 156 -5.45 -4.67 13.64
C ILE A 156 -6.50 -4.07 12.71
N GLY A 157 -7.60 -3.54 13.25
CA GLY A 157 -8.76 -3.06 12.47
C GLY A 157 -8.70 -1.58 12.12
N PHE A 158 -8.85 -1.23 10.84
CA PHE A 158 -8.90 0.16 10.38
C PHE A 158 -10.08 0.95 10.97
N LEU A 159 -11.24 0.31 11.12
CA LEU A 159 -12.43 0.92 11.73
C LEU A 159 -12.27 1.13 13.24
N ALA A 160 -11.62 0.20 13.94
CA ALA A 160 -11.34 0.33 15.38
C ALA A 160 -10.31 1.45 15.64
N ILE A 161 -9.31 1.58 14.77
CA ILE A 161 -8.37 2.71 14.77
C ILE A 161 -9.15 4.02 14.57
N ALA A 162 -9.95 4.14 13.51
CA ALA A 162 -10.73 5.35 13.23
C ALA A 162 -11.66 5.74 14.39
N ASN A 163 -12.31 4.78 15.04
CA ASN A 163 -13.17 5.03 16.20
C ASN A 163 -12.37 5.50 17.42
N LYS A 164 -11.18 4.94 17.66
CA LYS A 164 -10.30 5.35 18.75
C LYS A 164 -9.78 6.78 18.54
N PHE A 165 -9.47 7.16 17.30
CA PHE A 165 -9.11 8.53 16.93
C PHE A 165 -10.24 9.52 17.19
N GLN A 166 -11.48 9.21 16.78
CA GLN A 166 -12.64 10.06 17.08
C GLN A 166 -12.93 10.17 18.59
N ALA A 167 -12.52 9.18 19.38
CA ALA A 167 -12.62 9.24 20.83
C ALA A 167 -11.50 10.13 21.44
N ASP A 168 -10.26 9.98 21.00
CA ASP A 168 -9.11 10.77 21.48
C ASP A 168 -9.19 12.25 21.09
N ASP A 169 -9.64 12.57 19.86
CA ASP A 169 -9.83 13.95 19.43
C ASP A 169 -10.95 14.63 20.23
N ARG A 170 -12.04 13.91 20.54
CA ARG A 170 -13.07 14.39 21.45
C ARG A 170 -12.51 14.62 22.85
N GLN A 171 -11.72 13.69 23.38
CA GLN A 171 -11.09 13.82 24.70
C GLN A 171 -10.17 15.05 24.78
N ARG A 172 -9.38 15.31 23.72
CA ARG A 172 -8.52 16.50 23.62
C ARG A 172 -9.34 17.80 23.55
N GLN A 173 -10.42 17.81 22.77
CA GLN A 173 -11.32 18.98 22.71
C GLN A 173 -11.99 19.27 24.06
N TYR A 174 -12.43 18.23 24.79
CA TYR A 174 -12.99 18.40 26.14
C TYR A 174 -11.97 18.94 27.13
N SER A 175 -10.74 18.40 27.15
CA SER A 175 -9.69 18.88 28.05
C SER A 175 -9.30 20.33 27.76
N ALA A 176 -9.19 20.71 26.48
CA ALA A 176 -8.92 22.08 26.05
C ALA A 176 -10.09 23.04 26.40
N ALA A 177 -11.34 22.59 26.26
CA ALA A 177 -12.52 23.37 26.65
C ALA A 177 -12.57 23.59 28.18
N VAL A 178 -12.28 22.55 28.97
CA VAL A 178 -12.21 22.64 30.44
C VAL A 178 -11.09 23.59 30.87
N HIS A 179 -9.89 23.51 30.26
CA HIS A 179 -8.81 24.46 30.53
C HIS A 179 -9.18 25.90 30.18
N ARG A 180 -9.88 26.15 29.07
CA ARG A 180 -10.35 27.50 28.71
C ARG A 180 -11.39 28.03 29.69
N ILE A 181 -12.31 27.19 30.16
CA ILE A 181 -13.32 27.57 31.16
C ILE A 181 -12.65 27.83 32.51
N ALA A 182 -11.69 26.99 32.92
CA ALA A 182 -10.92 27.19 34.14
C ALA A 182 -10.08 28.47 34.09
N ALA A 183 -9.39 28.75 32.98
CA ALA A 183 -8.64 30.00 32.79
C ALA A 183 -9.55 31.24 32.86
N ARG A 184 -10.76 31.16 32.27
CA ARG A 184 -11.75 32.24 32.29
C ARG A 184 -12.38 32.44 33.68
N ALA A 185 -12.49 31.40 34.49
CA ALA A 185 -12.99 31.46 35.86
C ALA A 185 -11.96 32.02 36.86
N VAL A 186 -10.66 31.88 36.57
CA VAL A 186 -9.55 32.39 37.41
C VAL A 186 -9.17 33.85 37.06
N GLY A 187 -9.80 34.45 36.04
CA GLY A 187 -9.64 35.88 35.73
C GLY A 187 -8.30 36.26 35.09
N ILE A 188 -7.53 35.28 34.59
CA ILE A 188 -6.31 35.54 33.82
C ILE A 188 -6.73 35.70 32.35
N GLN A 189 -6.89 36.95 31.92
CA GLN A 189 -7.02 37.31 30.50
C GLN A 189 -5.67 37.17 29.79
#